data_AF-A0A398B6B8-F1
#
_entry.id   AF-A0A398B6B8-F1
#
_cell.length_a   1.000
_cell.length_b   1.000
_cell.length_c   1.000
_cell.angle_alpha   90.00
_cell.angle_beta   90.00
_cell.angle_gamma   90.00
#
_symmetry.space_group_name_H-M   'P 1'
#
loop_
_entity.id
_entity.type
_entity.pdbx_description
1 polymer ?
#
loop_
_entity_poly.entity_id
_entity_poly.type
_entity_poly.pdbx_seq_one_letter_code
_entity_poly.pdbx_strand_id
1 'polypeptide(L)'
;MFDEVRSYSKETQLRGHQKDKDTPKFKKKRVYTKKPKVNKNVEVFHNRRIPHWKERGEFSRKTKKEIQEIWGEWCFVCGNPDISHHHVYEKGYGKGGRGVITNGLPLCNLHHNDHTVGIHFNRKFYNAVREMFIQRFGPHYYKDKYDLWMEGHIENPTDELYKKFMMKEIKRCQQKNS
;
A
#
# COMPACT_ATOMS: atom_id res chain seq x y z
N MET A 1 21.85 -84.22 10.57
CA MET A 1 20.73 -83.79 11.42
C MET A 1 20.15 -82.52 10.83
N PHE A 2 19.10 -82.68 10.02
CA PHE A 2 18.25 -81.58 9.58
C PHE A 2 17.05 -81.61 10.52
N ASP A 3 16.92 -80.61 11.40
CA ASP A 3 15.71 -80.44 12.20
C ASP A 3 14.81 -79.38 11.54
N GLU A 4 13.58 -79.82 11.29
CA GLU A 4 12.53 -79.18 10.51
C GLU A 4 12.14 -77.80 11.04
N VAL A 5 12.01 -76.83 10.13
CA VAL A 5 11.36 -75.55 10.41
C VAL A 5 9.87 -75.80 10.64
N ARG A 6 9.45 -75.94 11.91
CA ARG A 6 8.04 -76.02 12.29
C ARG A 6 7.33 -74.71 11.97
N SER A 7 6.66 -74.65 10.81
CA SER A 7 5.73 -73.58 10.48
C SER A 7 4.49 -73.68 11.39
N TYR A 8 4.22 -72.65 12.19
CA TYR A 8 3.03 -72.59 13.05
C TYR A 8 1.73 -72.82 12.24
N SER A 9 0.73 -73.47 12.85
CA SER A 9 -0.54 -73.75 12.20
C SER A 9 -1.31 -72.46 11.87
N LYS A 10 -2.09 -72.48 10.78
CA LYS A 10 -2.87 -71.34 10.28
C LYS A 10 -3.84 -70.77 11.33
N GLU A 11 -4.35 -71.61 12.22
CA GLU A 11 -5.20 -71.22 13.35
C GLU A 11 -4.43 -70.39 14.39
N THR A 12 -3.16 -70.70 14.62
CA THR A 12 -2.28 -69.95 15.53
C THR A 12 -1.97 -68.56 14.98
N GLN A 13 -1.87 -68.43 13.65
CA GLN A 13 -1.65 -67.14 12.98
C GLN A 13 -2.90 -66.24 13.00
N LEU A 14 -4.10 -66.81 13.03
CA LEU A 14 -5.37 -66.06 12.96
C LEU A 14 -5.95 -65.68 14.34
N ARG A 15 -5.40 -66.23 15.44
CA ARG A 15 -5.86 -66.00 16.83
C ARG A 15 -5.79 -64.54 17.32
N GLY A 16 -5.09 -63.65 16.62
CA GLY A 16 -4.97 -62.23 16.97
C GLY A 16 -5.94 -61.28 16.25
N HIS A 17 -6.71 -61.76 15.26
CA HIS A 17 -7.42 -60.93 14.29
C HIS A 17 -8.94 -60.80 14.53
N GLN A 18 -9.39 -60.84 15.77
CA GLN A 18 -10.75 -60.41 16.11
C GLN A 18 -10.71 -59.34 17.20
N LYS A 19 -10.72 -58.08 16.77
CA LYS A 19 -11.16 -56.96 17.61
C LYS A 19 -12.29 -56.28 16.86
N ASP A 20 -13.43 -56.10 17.53
CA ASP A 20 -14.65 -55.37 17.08
C ASP A 20 -14.40 -53.87 16.79
N LYS A 21 -13.33 -53.52 16.08
CA LYS A 21 -12.84 -52.14 15.97
C LYS A 21 -12.90 -51.54 14.57
N ASP A 22 -13.50 -52.23 13.60
CA ASP A 22 -13.56 -51.78 12.21
C ASP A 22 -14.92 -51.22 11.77
N THR A 23 -15.71 -50.66 12.70
CA THR A 23 -16.77 -49.71 12.30
C THR A 23 -16.28 -48.28 12.50
N PRO A 24 -16.01 -47.51 11.42
CA PRO A 24 -15.56 -46.14 11.54
C PRO A 24 -16.69 -45.29 12.15
N LYS A 25 -16.50 -44.84 13.39
CA LYS A 25 -17.43 -43.90 14.05
C LYS A 25 -17.37 -42.56 13.31
N PHE A 26 -18.46 -42.18 12.62
CA PHE A 26 -18.57 -40.91 11.93
C PHE A 26 -18.48 -39.74 12.93
N LYS A 27 -17.32 -39.08 12.99
CA LYS A 27 -17.13 -37.86 13.79
C LYS A 27 -17.63 -36.67 12.96
N LYS A 28 -18.77 -36.07 13.33
CA LYS A 28 -19.23 -34.80 12.73
C LYS A 28 -18.11 -33.75 12.87
N LYS A 29 -17.59 -33.25 11.73
CA LYS A 29 -16.60 -32.17 11.71
C LYS A 29 -17.20 -30.94 12.39
N ARG A 30 -16.58 -30.47 13.48
CA ARG A 30 -16.95 -29.19 14.09
C ARG A 30 -16.65 -28.08 13.07
N VAL A 31 -17.66 -27.28 12.72
CA VAL A 31 -17.49 -26.10 11.87
C VAL A 31 -16.65 -25.09 12.65
N TYR A 32 -15.39 -24.91 12.27
CA TYR A 32 -14.52 -23.93 12.88
C TYR A 32 -14.90 -22.53 12.37
N THR A 33 -15.69 -21.78 13.14
CA THR A 33 -15.92 -20.36 12.89
C THR A 33 -14.64 -19.60 13.24
N LYS A 34 -13.91 -19.14 12.22
CA LYS A 34 -12.74 -18.27 12.43
C LYS A 34 -13.20 -17.02 13.18
N LYS A 35 -12.66 -16.78 14.38
CA LYS A 35 -12.86 -15.51 15.09
C LYS A 35 -12.42 -14.36 14.16
N PRO A 36 -13.17 -13.25 14.07
CA PRO A 36 -12.79 -12.13 13.24
C PRO A 36 -11.43 -11.59 13.72
N LYS A 37 -10.51 -11.37 12.77
CA LYS A 37 -9.18 -10.80 13.08
C LYS A 37 -9.37 -9.36 13.56
N VAL A 38 -9.10 -9.10 14.83
CA VAL A 38 -9.07 -7.73 15.37
C VAL A 38 -7.89 -7.00 14.72
N ASN A 39 -8.17 -5.93 13.98
CA ASN A 39 -7.13 -5.12 13.34
C ASN A 39 -6.39 -4.31 14.41
N LYS A 40 -5.15 -4.70 14.73
CA LYS A 40 -4.31 -4.05 15.75
C LYS A 40 -3.67 -2.73 15.27
N ASN A 41 -3.84 -2.36 14.00
CA ASN A 41 -3.12 -1.23 13.37
C ASN A 41 -4.02 0.00 13.17
N VAL A 42 -5.00 0.22 14.06
CA VAL A 42 -5.85 1.41 14.01
C VAL A 42 -5.15 2.53 14.78
N GLU A 43 -4.54 3.46 14.04
CA GLU A 43 -4.02 4.69 14.63
C GLU A 43 -5.20 5.60 15.01
N VAL A 44 -5.18 6.09 16.24
CA VAL A 44 -6.17 7.04 16.76
C VAL A 44 -5.44 8.31 17.17
N PHE A 45 -5.90 9.45 16.68
CA PHE A 45 -5.41 10.77 17.09
C PHE A 45 -6.61 11.63 17.49
N HIS A 46 -6.53 12.29 18.65
CA HIS A 46 -7.65 13.06 19.24
C HIS A 46 -9.01 12.33 19.16
N ASN A 47 -9.04 11.05 19.57
CA ASN A 47 -10.22 10.18 19.53
C ASN A 47 -10.84 9.94 18.13
N ARG A 48 -10.13 10.28 17.05
CA ARG A 48 -10.54 9.97 15.67
C ARG A 48 -9.66 8.88 15.09
N ARG A 49 -10.28 7.95 14.35
CA ARG A 49 -9.56 6.91 13.61
C ARG A 49 -8.89 7.52 12.38
N ILE A 50 -7.59 7.31 12.25
CA ILE A 50 -6.83 7.67 11.07
C ILE A 50 -6.91 6.50 10.08
N PRO A 51 -7.23 6.75 8.80
CA PRO A 51 -7.20 5.70 7.79
C PRO A 51 -5.82 5.08 7.67
N HIS A 52 -5.78 3.80 7.31
CA HIS A 52 -4.51 3.09 7.24
C HIS A 52 -3.59 3.71 6.19
N TRP A 53 -2.27 3.76 6.44
CA TRP A 53 -1.31 4.42 5.55
C TRP A 53 -1.36 3.93 4.09
N LYS A 54 -1.74 2.65 3.87
CA LYS A 54 -1.93 2.08 2.53
C LYS A 54 -3.05 2.78 1.75
N GLU A 55 -4.16 3.09 2.43
CA GLU A 55 -5.31 3.78 1.87
C GLU A 55 -4.95 5.24 1.57
N ARG A 56 -4.29 5.90 2.53
CA ARG A 56 -3.85 7.30 2.40
C ARG A 56 -2.78 7.50 1.32
N GLY A 57 -1.97 6.47 1.06
CA GLY A 57 -0.94 6.48 0.02
C GLY A 57 -1.45 6.11 -1.37
N GLU A 58 -2.73 5.78 -1.54
CA GLU A 58 -3.28 5.35 -2.84
C GLU A 58 -3.87 6.54 -3.62
N PHE A 59 -3.54 6.64 -4.91
CA PHE A 59 -4.18 7.63 -5.77
C PHE A 59 -5.59 7.16 -6.15
N SER A 60 -6.60 7.88 -5.68
CA SER A 60 -7.98 7.63 -6.11
C SER A 60 -8.16 7.92 -7.60
N ARG A 61 -9.19 7.33 -8.24
CA ARG A 61 -9.50 7.61 -9.66
C ARG A 61 -9.73 9.11 -9.92
N LYS A 62 -10.39 9.79 -8.99
CA LYS A 62 -10.60 11.24 -9.02
C LYS A 62 -9.28 11.99 -8.97
N THR A 63 -8.39 11.60 -8.05
CA THR A 63 -7.07 12.21 -7.91
C THR A 63 -6.22 12.02 -9.15
N LYS A 64 -6.24 10.84 -9.78
CA LYS A 64 -5.53 10.58 -11.05
C LYS A 64 -6.00 11.54 -12.15
N LYS A 65 -7.31 11.70 -12.30
CA LYS A 65 -7.88 12.64 -13.26
C LYS A 65 -7.44 14.09 -12.99
N GLU A 66 -7.51 14.54 -11.72
CA GLU A 66 -7.07 15.88 -11.34
C GLU A 66 -5.56 16.10 -11.56
N ILE A 67 -4.73 15.07 -11.39
CA ILE A 67 -3.30 15.12 -11.75
C ILE A 67 -3.14 15.33 -13.26
N GLN A 68 -3.90 14.61 -14.09
CA GLN A 68 -3.86 14.76 -15.54
C GLN A 68 -4.40 16.13 -16.01
N GLU A 69 -5.37 16.70 -15.30
CA GLU A 69 -5.85 18.07 -15.57
C GLU A 69 -4.75 19.13 -15.33
N ILE A 70 -3.83 18.88 -14.40
CA ILE A 70 -2.71 19.79 -14.08
C ILE A 70 -1.53 19.62 -15.04
N TRP A 71 -1.17 18.38 -15.35
CA TRP A 71 0.08 18.04 -16.05
C TRP A 71 -0.11 17.59 -17.50
N GLY A 72 -1.34 17.28 -17.91
CA GLY A 72 -1.66 16.61 -19.16
C GLY A 72 -1.77 15.09 -19.03
N GLU A 73 -2.25 14.45 -20.11
CA GLU A 73 -2.45 12.99 -20.19
C GLU A 73 -1.20 12.24 -20.66
N TRP A 74 -0.06 12.93 -20.78
CA TRP A 74 1.19 12.38 -21.31
C TRP A 74 2.31 12.42 -20.29
N CYS A 75 3.36 11.64 -20.53
CA CYS A 75 4.55 11.64 -19.69
C CYS A 75 5.16 13.05 -19.64
N PHE A 76 5.36 13.55 -18.43
CA PHE A 76 5.92 14.88 -18.19
C PHE A 76 7.30 15.11 -18.86
N VAL A 77 8.09 14.04 -19.03
CA VAL A 77 9.45 14.15 -19.58
C VAL A 77 9.48 14.06 -21.10
N CYS A 78 8.73 13.12 -21.70
CA CYS A 78 8.86 12.80 -23.13
C CYS A 78 7.56 12.81 -23.93
N GLY A 79 6.41 13.11 -23.31
CA GLY A 79 5.14 13.16 -24.02
C GLY A 79 4.54 11.80 -24.43
N ASN A 80 5.09 10.68 -23.96
CA ASN A 80 4.50 9.35 -24.23
C ASN A 80 3.11 9.22 -23.55
N PRO A 81 2.05 8.78 -24.27
CA PRO A 81 0.70 8.62 -23.71
C PRO A 81 0.55 7.45 -22.72
N ASP A 82 1.43 6.46 -22.75
CA ASP A 82 1.39 5.32 -21.82
C ASP A 82 2.00 5.73 -20.47
N ILE A 83 1.15 6.21 -19.56
CA ILE A 83 1.55 6.80 -18.28
C ILE A 83 1.13 5.99 -17.06
N SER A 84 1.97 6.10 -16.03
CA SER A 84 1.67 5.76 -14.66
C SER A 84 1.73 7.02 -13.78
N HIS A 85 0.96 7.04 -12.70
CA HIS A 85 0.94 8.17 -11.77
C HIS A 85 1.99 7.93 -10.69
N HIS A 86 3.12 8.63 -10.80
CA HIS A 86 4.23 8.53 -9.88
C HIS A 86 4.02 9.40 -8.63
N HIS A 87 4.35 8.87 -7.46
CA HIS A 87 4.45 9.65 -6.22
C HIS A 87 5.82 10.34 -6.15
N VAL A 88 5.85 11.67 -6.34
CA VAL A 88 7.10 12.44 -6.34
C VAL A 88 7.85 12.33 -5.02
N TYR A 89 7.12 12.42 -3.90
CA TYR A 89 7.61 11.92 -2.63
C TYR A 89 7.17 10.46 -2.48
N GLU A 90 8.15 9.57 -2.44
CA GLU A 90 7.97 8.12 -2.52
C GLU A 90 6.94 7.58 -1.52
N LYS A 91 6.13 6.62 -1.97
CA LYS A 91 5.25 5.84 -1.09
C LYS A 91 6.11 4.94 -0.21
N GLY A 92 6.00 5.10 1.09
CA GLY A 92 6.79 4.40 2.10
C GLY A 92 5.92 3.91 3.25
N TYR A 93 6.43 2.96 4.03
CA TYR A 93 5.74 2.41 5.19
C TYR A 93 5.53 3.50 6.25
N GLY A 94 4.26 3.87 6.50
CA GLY A 94 3.86 4.85 7.51
C GLY A 94 4.10 6.32 7.12
N LYS A 95 5.35 6.69 6.83
CA LYS A 95 5.82 8.09 6.64
C LYS A 95 6.09 8.50 5.18
N GLY A 96 5.58 7.73 4.22
CA GLY A 96 5.73 8.06 2.80
C GLY A 96 4.77 9.14 2.31
N GLY A 97 4.93 9.48 1.03
CA GLY A 97 4.08 10.44 0.35
C GLY A 97 2.66 9.92 0.18
N ARG A 98 1.70 10.82 0.27
CA ARG A 98 0.28 10.51 0.19
C ARG A 98 -0.23 10.54 -1.24
N GLY A 99 -1.36 9.89 -1.46
CA GLY A 99 -2.09 9.87 -2.74
C GLY A 99 -2.85 11.17 -3.00
N VAL A 100 -2.18 12.32 -2.88
CA VAL A 100 -2.76 13.65 -3.06
C VAL A 100 -2.38 14.23 -4.42
N ILE A 101 -3.22 15.11 -4.96
CA ILE A 101 -3.06 15.72 -6.29
C ILE A 101 -1.67 16.36 -6.44
N THR A 102 -1.21 17.06 -5.40
CA THR A 102 0.07 17.78 -5.37
C THR A 102 1.30 16.88 -5.25
N ASN A 103 1.14 15.56 -5.12
CA ASN A 103 2.24 14.58 -5.08
C ASN A 103 2.32 13.70 -6.33
N GLY A 104 1.39 13.87 -7.27
CA GLY A 104 1.30 13.06 -8.47
C GLY A 104 2.02 13.68 -9.66
N LEU A 105 2.76 12.86 -10.41
CA LEU A 105 3.36 13.22 -11.68
C LEU A 105 3.14 12.10 -12.72
N PRO A 106 2.58 12.39 -13.90
CA PRO A 106 2.46 11.41 -14.98
C PRO A 106 3.83 11.06 -15.59
N LEU A 107 4.21 9.78 -15.53
CA LEU A 107 5.46 9.27 -16.12
C LEU A 107 5.22 7.97 -16.87
N CYS A 108 5.82 7.83 -18.05
CA CYS A 108 5.84 6.56 -18.77
C CYS A 108 6.78 5.55 -18.11
N ASN A 109 6.69 4.27 -18.48
CA ASN A 109 7.48 3.21 -17.84
C ASN A 109 9.00 3.47 -17.90
N LEU A 110 9.51 4.07 -18.98
CA LEU A 110 10.91 4.47 -19.10
C LEU A 110 11.30 5.49 -18.02
N HIS A 111 10.60 6.63 -17.92
CA HIS A 111 10.92 7.66 -16.93
C HIS A 111 10.46 7.32 -15.51
N HIS A 112 9.62 6.30 -15.35
CA HIS A 112 9.19 5.83 -14.04
C HIS A 112 10.18 4.82 -13.45
N ASN A 113 10.47 3.73 -14.17
CA ASN A 113 11.12 2.53 -13.62
C ASN A 113 12.47 2.15 -14.26
N ASP A 114 12.92 2.82 -15.32
CA ASP A 114 14.20 2.47 -15.95
C ASP A 114 15.38 2.76 -15.01
N HIS A 115 16.40 1.89 -15.01
CA HIS A 115 17.54 2.04 -14.09
C HIS A 115 18.50 3.16 -14.47
N THR A 116 18.45 3.67 -15.70
CA THR A 116 19.35 4.71 -16.21
C THR A 116 18.69 6.09 -16.16
N VAL A 117 17.43 6.18 -16.61
CA VAL A 117 16.69 7.45 -16.74
C VAL A 117 15.47 7.55 -15.84
N GLY A 118 15.04 6.45 -15.22
CA GLY A 118 13.86 6.41 -14.38
C GLY A 118 14.05 7.15 -13.06
N ILE A 119 12.99 7.82 -12.61
CA ILE A 119 13.02 8.69 -11.43
C ILE A 119 13.36 7.94 -10.13
N HIS A 120 13.01 6.65 -10.02
CA HIS A 120 13.35 5.84 -8.85
C HIS A 120 14.86 5.58 -8.70
N PHE A 121 15.61 5.63 -9.81
CA PHE A 121 17.03 5.26 -9.85
C PHE A 121 17.95 6.47 -10.11
N ASN A 122 17.46 7.46 -10.85
CA ASN A 122 18.21 8.66 -11.16
C ASN A 122 18.01 9.73 -10.06
N ARG A 123 18.94 9.78 -9.10
CA ARG A 123 18.89 10.73 -7.97
C ARG A 123 18.85 12.19 -8.41
N LYS A 124 19.54 12.55 -9.50
CA LYS A 124 19.55 13.92 -10.02
C LYS A 124 18.16 14.30 -10.53
N PHE A 125 17.52 13.42 -11.28
CA PHE A 125 16.15 13.62 -11.76
C PHE A 125 15.16 13.69 -10.60
N TYR A 126 15.23 12.75 -9.65
CA TYR A 126 14.40 12.74 -8.44
C TYR A 126 14.49 14.06 -7.66
N ASN A 127 15.71 14.55 -7.38
CA ASN A 127 15.90 15.79 -6.64
C ASN A 127 15.38 17.01 -7.41
N ALA A 128 15.62 17.08 -8.73
CA ALA A 128 15.12 18.16 -9.57
C ALA A 128 13.59 18.23 -9.58
N VAL A 129 12.91 17.08 -9.69
CA VAL A 129 11.44 17.02 -9.65
C VAL A 129 10.92 17.41 -8.27
N ARG A 130 11.56 16.95 -7.19
CA ARG A 130 11.15 17.35 -5.82
C ARG A 130 11.29 18.84 -5.59
N GLU A 131 12.40 19.43 -6.03
CA GLU A 131 12.62 20.87 -5.92
C GLU A 131 11.56 21.65 -6.71
N MET A 132 11.27 21.22 -7.95
CA MET A 132 10.17 21.79 -8.75
C MET A 132 8.82 21.72 -8.01
N PHE A 133 8.52 20.60 -7.35
CA PHE A 133 7.28 20.43 -6.59
C PHE A 133 7.23 21.33 -5.35
N ILE A 134 8.35 21.48 -4.63
CA ILE A 134 8.46 22.41 -3.49
C ILE A 134 8.26 23.86 -3.96
N GLN A 135 8.87 24.23 -5.08
CA GLN A 135 8.72 25.57 -5.66
C GLN A 135 7.31 25.85 -6.18
N ARG A 136 6.59 24.82 -6.64
CA ARG A 136 5.23 24.96 -7.20
C ARG A 136 4.13 24.90 -6.14
N PHE A 137 4.22 23.95 -5.21
CA PHE A 137 3.15 23.63 -4.27
C PHE A 137 3.50 23.88 -2.80
N GLY A 138 4.76 24.20 -2.51
CA GLY A 138 5.28 24.34 -1.16
C GLY A 138 5.79 23.03 -0.55
N PRO A 139 6.44 23.09 0.63
CA PRO A 139 7.10 21.95 1.27
C PRO A 139 6.14 20.82 1.70
N HIS A 140 4.84 21.08 1.78
CA HIS A 140 3.84 20.12 2.22
C HIS A 140 3.14 19.37 1.06
N TYR A 141 3.63 19.47 -0.17
CA TYR A 141 2.98 18.92 -1.38
C TYR A 141 2.62 17.43 -1.30
N TYR A 142 3.32 16.65 -0.48
CA TYR A 142 3.14 15.21 -0.35
C TYR A 142 2.26 14.78 0.82
N LYS A 143 1.79 15.73 1.64
CA LYS A 143 1.03 15.48 2.86
C LYS A 143 -0.46 15.54 2.58
N ASP A 144 -1.24 14.71 3.28
CA ASP A 144 -2.71 14.81 3.26
C ASP A 144 -3.25 15.59 4.46
N LYS A 145 -4.57 15.73 4.53
CA LYS A 145 -5.27 16.41 5.63
C LYS A 145 -4.97 15.82 7.01
N TYR A 146 -4.69 14.53 7.13
CA TYR A 146 -4.37 13.92 8.42
C TYR A 146 -2.95 14.25 8.86
N ASP A 147 -1.98 14.25 7.94
CA ASP A 147 -0.61 14.66 8.25
C ASP A 147 -0.58 16.13 8.70
N LEU A 148 -1.24 17.02 7.94
CA LEU A 148 -1.31 18.45 8.31
C LEU A 148 -1.98 18.67 9.66
N TRP A 149 -3.00 17.88 9.98
CA TRP A 149 -3.68 17.96 11.28
C TRP A 149 -2.79 17.48 12.42
N MET A 150 -2.13 16.33 12.26
CA MET A 150 -1.20 15.80 13.27
C MET A 150 0.01 16.70 13.51
N GLU A 151 0.45 17.43 12.48
CA GLU A 151 1.53 18.42 12.56
C GLU A 151 1.06 19.80 13.07
N GLY A 152 -0.24 19.99 13.31
CA GLY A 152 -0.78 21.26 13.83
C GLY A 152 -0.92 22.39 12.80
N HIS A 153 -0.86 22.08 11.50
CA HIS A 153 -1.07 23.06 10.43
C HIS A 153 -2.54 23.39 10.19
N ILE A 154 -3.43 22.47 10.52
CA ILE A 154 -4.88 22.65 10.45
C ILE A 154 -5.55 22.13 11.71
N GLU A 155 -6.70 22.68 12.08
CA GLU A 155 -7.41 22.34 13.32
C GLU A 155 -8.08 20.96 13.25
N ASN A 156 -8.53 20.55 12.06
CA ASN A 156 -9.25 19.30 11.83
C ASN A 156 -8.91 18.73 10.44
N PRO A 157 -8.96 17.40 10.24
CA PRO A 157 -8.64 16.75 8.98
C PRO A 157 -9.83 16.79 8.00
N THR A 158 -10.32 18.00 7.67
CA THR A 158 -11.39 18.23 6.69
C THR A 158 -10.83 18.62 5.33
N ASP A 159 -11.55 18.29 4.26
CA ASP A 159 -11.09 18.59 2.89
C ASP A 159 -11.05 20.11 2.63
N GLU A 160 -11.94 20.87 3.26
CA GLU A 160 -11.99 22.33 3.16
C GLU A 160 -10.75 22.99 3.78
N LEU A 161 -10.38 22.58 5.00
CA LEU A 161 -9.19 23.10 5.67
C LEU A 161 -7.91 22.72 4.92
N TYR A 162 -7.84 21.48 4.44
CA TYR A 162 -6.74 21.02 3.59
C TYR A 162 -6.60 21.88 2.33
N LYS A 163 -7.68 22.09 1.58
CA LYS A 163 -7.67 22.91 0.36
C LYS A 163 -7.27 24.36 0.67
N LYS A 164 -7.84 24.95 1.72
CA LYS A 164 -7.52 26.32 2.15
C LYS A 164 -6.04 26.49 2.48
N PHE A 165 -5.47 25.53 3.21
CA PHE A 165 -4.04 25.50 3.54
C PHE A 165 -3.18 25.38 2.28
N MET A 166 -3.45 24.38 1.44
CA MET A 166 -2.65 24.13 0.22
C MET A 166 -2.74 25.30 -0.77
N MET A 167 -3.91 25.92 -0.93
CA MET A 167 -4.06 27.12 -1.76
C MET A 167 -3.23 28.29 -1.25
N LYS A 168 -3.18 28.49 0.07
CA LYS A 168 -2.32 29.53 0.68
C LYS A 168 -0.85 29.24 0.40
N GLU A 169 -0.42 27.99 0.51
CA GLU A 169 0.96 27.56 0.20
C GLU A 169 1.32 27.78 -1.27
N ILE A 170 0.46 27.34 -2.19
CA ILE A 170 0.65 27.54 -3.63
C ILE A 170 0.77 29.04 -3.95
N LYS A 171 -0.13 29.86 -3.42
CA LYS A 171 -0.12 31.31 -3.64
C LYS A 171 1.16 31.96 -3.10
N ARG A 172 1.62 31.53 -1.92
CA ARG A 172 2.89 31.97 -1.32
C ARG A 172 4.08 31.63 -2.21
N CYS A 173 4.11 30.43 -2.78
CA CYS A 173 5.18 30.00 -3.67
C CYS A 173 5.16 30.73 -5.03
N GLN A 174 3.98 30.94 -5.61
CA GLN A 174 3.82 31.70 -6.85
C GLN A 174 4.31 33.15 -6.71
N GLN A 175 4.00 33.82 -5.59
CA GLN A 175 4.45 35.19 -5.31
C GLN A 175 5.97 35.33 -5.17
N LYS A 176 6.67 34.27 -4.76
CA LYS A 176 8.14 34.28 -4.65
C LYS A 176 8.84 34.12 -6.00
N ASN A 177 8.15 33.51 -6.96
CA ASN A 177 8.68 33.19 -8.29
C ASN A 177 8.18 34.16 -9.38
N SER A 178 7.34 35.15 -9.01
CA SER A 178 6.88 36.24 -9.89
C SER A 178 7.77 37.45 -9.71
#